data_AF-A0A963I2R1-F1
#
_entry.id   AF-A0A963I2R1-F1
#
_cell.length_a   1.000
_cell.length_b   1.000
_cell.length_c   1.000
_cell.angle_alpha   90.00
_cell.angle_beta   90.00
_cell.angle_gamma   90.00
#
_symmetry.space_group_name_H-M   'P 1'
#
loop_
_entity.id
_entity.type
_entity.pdbx_description
1 polymer ?
#
loop_
_entity_poly.entity_id
_entity_poly.type
_entity_poly.pdbx_seq_one_letter_code
_entity_poly.pdbx_strand_id
1 'polypeptide(L)'
;MGTAHGQVTNRTDTEFLNRDSIAFTRHNLTQRQPGAAPNSPNGSLMDPFRNNYGEVCVYCHTPHGANASVQLPLWNRTIKAGTTYQTYDQLGTSTITQSISRPGVNSLSCLSCHDGTTAVDSIINMPGSGGYSAAMQTTNDDGVINAFLATWGPGVGDTFEHMKLNESTGSGSCLSCHSPDGIAAAQNFTVFAIGTDLRNDHPVGITFPTTNPDFNVTNGTTPRGDAFFDLDGDNRMDKNEVRLYDTGDGPEVECASCHDPHGVASGGAGTNFNPTFLRVSNVGSGLCMTCHVK
;
A
#
# COMPACT_ATOMS: atom_id res chain seq x y z
N MET A 1 3.49 -21.07 -29.08
CA MET A 1 3.30 -19.76 -29.72
C MET A 1 2.10 -19.10 -29.03
N GLY A 2 2.36 -18.45 -27.89
CA GLY A 2 1.33 -17.85 -27.05
C GLY A 2 1.46 -16.33 -27.13
N THR A 3 0.33 -15.68 -27.39
CA THR A 3 0.18 -14.25 -27.60
C THR A 3 0.71 -13.43 -26.43
N ALA A 4 1.63 -12.51 -26.74
CA ALA A 4 2.07 -11.45 -25.85
C ALA A 4 0.86 -10.67 -25.33
N HIS A 5 0.84 -10.39 -24.02
CA HIS A 5 -0.05 -9.41 -23.43
C HIS A 5 0.22 -8.06 -24.10
N GLY A 6 -0.61 -7.74 -25.09
CA GLY A 6 -0.57 -6.48 -25.81
C GLY A 6 -0.72 -5.33 -24.83
N GLN A 7 0.14 -4.33 -24.99
CA GLN A 7 -0.07 -3.01 -24.41
C GLN A 7 -1.46 -2.52 -24.85
N VAL A 8 -2.40 -2.48 -23.92
CA VAL A 8 -3.71 -1.86 -24.13
C VAL A 8 -3.47 -0.36 -24.21
N THR A 9 -3.36 0.17 -25.42
CA THR A 9 -3.23 1.59 -25.74
C THR A 9 -4.59 2.31 -25.67
N ASN A 10 -5.35 2.08 -24.60
CA ASN A 10 -6.62 2.78 -24.41
C ASN A 10 -6.88 3.05 -22.92
N ARG A 11 -5.91 3.66 -22.25
CA ARG A 11 -6.20 4.32 -21.00
C ARG A 11 -6.65 5.74 -21.34
N THR A 12 -7.90 6.04 -21.03
CA THR A 12 -8.40 7.41 -21.06
C THR A 12 -7.70 8.17 -19.95
N ASP A 13 -6.75 8.95 -20.41
CA ASP A 13 -5.82 9.84 -19.76
C ASP A 13 -6.52 10.79 -18.80
N THR A 14 -6.83 10.35 -17.58
CA THR A 14 -6.92 11.23 -16.40
C THR A 14 -5.72 11.07 -15.45
N GLU A 15 -4.58 10.67 -16.03
CA GLU A 15 -3.69 9.73 -15.35
C GLU A 15 -2.52 10.40 -14.63
N PHE A 16 -2.46 10.13 -13.32
CA PHE A 16 -1.19 10.03 -12.61
C PHE A 16 -0.13 9.38 -13.51
N LEU A 17 1.00 10.06 -13.75
CA LEU A 17 2.06 9.58 -14.65
C LEU A 17 2.64 8.22 -14.24
N ASN A 18 2.48 7.84 -12.96
CA ASN A 18 2.94 6.58 -12.39
C ASN A 18 4.41 6.31 -12.73
N ARG A 19 5.25 7.29 -12.39
CA ARG A 19 6.71 7.30 -12.53
C ARG A 19 7.26 8.31 -11.53
N ASP A 20 8.58 8.37 -11.40
CA ASP A 20 9.30 9.42 -10.69
C ASP A 20 9.15 9.40 -9.15
N SER A 21 7.94 9.61 -8.60
CA SER A 21 7.68 9.72 -7.16
C SER A 21 6.25 9.33 -6.80
N ILE A 22 5.99 9.04 -5.52
CA ILE A 22 4.64 8.84 -4.95
C ILE A 22 3.68 10.00 -5.25
N ALA A 23 4.19 11.24 -5.35
CA ALA A 23 3.37 12.40 -5.73
C ALA A 23 2.72 12.25 -7.11
N PHE A 24 3.31 11.39 -7.96
CA PHE A 24 2.87 11.08 -9.30
C PHE A 24 2.07 9.77 -9.43
N THR A 25 1.59 9.20 -8.31
CA THR A 25 0.76 7.98 -8.28
C THR A 25 -0.57 8.22 -7.57
N ARG A 26 -1.47 7.22 -7.65
CA ARG A 26 -2.78 7.24 -6.96
C ARG A 26 -2.69 7.33 -5.44
N HIS A 27 -1.51 7.12 -4.85
CA HIS A 27 -1.27 7.27 -3.42
C HIS A 27 -1.07 8.74 -3.02
N ASN A 28 -0.95 9.65 -4.00
CA ASN A 28 -1.16 11.07 -3.76
C ASN A 28 -2.66 11.32 -3.58
N LEU A 29 -3.13 11.03 -2.35
CA LEU A 29 -4.53 11.16 -2.03
C LEU A 29 -5.02 12.58 -2.24
N THR A 30 -4.20 13.64 -2.07
CA THR A 30 -4.60 15.03 -2.39
C THR A 30 -5.24 15.18 -3.77
N GLN A 31 -4.87 14.33 -4.74
CA GLN A 31 -5.32 14.35 -6.13
C GLN A 31 -5.11 15.71 -6.80
N ARG A 32 -4.12 16.46 -6.33
CA ARG A 32 -3.77 17.80 -6.81
C ARG A 32 -2.29 17.82 -7.13
N GLN A 33 -1.97 17.17 -8.23
CA GLN A 33 -0.58 16.99 -8.63
C GLN A 33 0.03 18.30 -9.13
N PRO A 34 1.30 18.59 -8.80
CA PRO A 34 2.04 19.67 -9.44
C PRO A 34 2.14 19.41 -10.95
N GLY A 35 1.72 20.38 -11.78
CA GLY A 35 1.77 20.24 -13.24
C GLY A 35 0.69 19.33 -13.85
N ALA A 36 -0.45 19.20 -13.18
CA ALA A 36 -1.63 18.46 -13.64
C ALA A 36 -1.94 18.71 -15.14
N ALA A 37 -2.00 17.63 -15.91
CA ALA A 37 -2.47 17.65 -17.30
C ALA A 37 -3.97 18.03 -17.34
N PRO A 38 -4.53 18.45 -18.48
CA PRO A 38 -5.94 18.88 -18.58
C PRO A 38 -6.98 17.87 -18.07
N ASN A 39 -6.61 16.60 -18.00
CA ASN A 39 -7.47 15.53 -17.54
C ASN A 39 -7.07 14.96 -16.17
N SER A 40 -6.05 15.49 -15.49
CA SER A 40 -5.63 14.96 -14.18
C SER A 40 -6.79 14.87 -13.17
N PRO A 41 -6.70 13.98 -12.16
CA PRO A 41 -7.79 13.73 -11.25
C PRO A 41 -8.27 15.03 -10.60
N ASN A 42 -9.58 15.27 -10.64
CA ASN A 42 -10.15 16.46 -10.03
C ASN A 42 -10.29 16.20 -8.53
N GLY A 43 -9.27 16.56 -7.75
CA GLY A 43 -9.30 16.39 -6.30
C GLY A 43 -10.53 17.01 -5.61
N SER A 44 -11.11 18.07 -6.17
CA SER A 44 -12.32 18.70 -5.62
C SER A 44 -13.59 17.85 -5.75
N LEU A 45 -13.64 16.90 -6.69
CA LEU A 45 -14.73 15.91 -6.74
C LEU A 45 -14.61 14.87 -5.62
N MET A 46 -13.42 14.73 -5.02
CA MET A 46 -13.14 13.75 -3.98
C MET A 46 -13.17 14.31 -2.56
N ASP A 47 -13.09 15.64 -2.40
CA ASP A 47 -13.20 16.29 -1.08
C ASP A 47 -14.46 15.90 -0.29
N PRO A 48 -15.64 15.68 -0.91
CA PRO A 48 -16.84 15.18 -0.21
C PRO A 48 -16.69 13.79 0.45
N PHE A 49 -15.74 12.98 -0.01
CA PHE A 49 -15.66 11.53 0.30
C PHE A 49 -14.40 11.14 1.08
N ARG A 50 -13.49 12.10 1.29
CA ARG A 50 -12.27 11.96 2.07
C ARG A 50 -11.66 13.35 2.30
N ASN A 51 -11.05 13.55 3.46
CA ASN A 51 -10.34 14.78 3.81
C ASN A 51 -9.13 14.99 2.90
N ASN A 52 -8.98 16.23 2.42
CA ASN A 52 -7.74 16.72 1.85
C ASN A 52 -6.90 17.40 2.94
N TYR A 53 -5.82 16.75 3.36
CA TYR A 53 -4.89 17.24 4.38
C TYR A 53 -3.78 18.13 3.81
N GLY A 54 -3.78 18.40 2.49
CA GLY A 54 -2.87 19.34 1.84
C GLY A 54 -1.48 18.79 1.49
N GLU A 55 -1.10 17.64 2.03
CA GLU A 55 0.22 17.02 1.80
C GLU A 55 0.09 15.54 1.43
N VAL A 56 1.01 15.02 0.62
CA VAL A 56 0.99 13.60 0.20
C VAL A 56 1.38 12.65 1.33
N CYS A 57 2.37 13.03 2.16
CA CYS A 57 2.94 12.14 3.15
C CYS A 57 2.06 11.96 4.39
N VAL A 58 1.20 12.93 4.71
CA VAL A 58 0.38 12.94 5.94
C VAL A 58 -0.54 11.73 6.07
N TYR A 59 -0.97 11.16 4.95
CA TYR A 59 -1.82 9.97 4.92
C TYR A 59 -1.11 8.71 5.41
N CYS A 60 0.23 8.73 5.51
CA CYS A 60 1.07 7.61 5.93
C CYS A 60 1.91 7.97 7.16
N HIS A 61 2.48 9.17 7.19
CA HIS A 61 3.47 9.61 8.17
C HIS A 61 3.06 10.89 8.89
N THR A 62 3.57 11.07 10.09
CA THR A 62 3.45 12.31 10.87
C THR A 62 4.80 12.68 11.48
N PRO A 63 5.17 13.96 11.65
CA PRO A 63 6.43 14.30 12.30
C PRO A 63 6.52 13.85 13.76
N HIS A 64 5.39 13.70 14.44
CA HIS A 64 5.27 13.31 15.85
C HIS A 64 3.87 12.77 16.16
N GLY A 65 3.68 12.07 17.28
CA GLY A 65 2.35 11.51 17.62
C GLY A 65 1.95 10.35 16.71
N ALA A 66 2.93 9.50 16.37
CA ALA A 66 2.73 8.32 15.55
C ALA A 66 1.99 7.20 16.29
N ASN A 67 1.46 6.26 15.53
CA ASN A 67 0.79 5.08 16.03
C ASN A 67 1.82 4.21 16.76
N ALA A 68 1.76 4.19 18.09
CA ALA A 68 2.68 3.45 18.93
C ALA A 68 2.35 1.96 19.00
N SER A 69 1.21 1.54 18.42
CA SER A 69 0.78 0.14 18.41
C SER A 69 1.42 -0.67 17.27
N VAL A 70 2.17 -0.01 16.37
CA VAL A 70 2.92 -0.67 15.28
C VAL A 70 4.33 -0.11 15.16
N GLN A 71 5.28 -0.97 14.80
CA GLN A 71 6.67 -0.58 14.61
C GLN A 71 6.93 -0.11 13.18
N LEU A 72 6.26 0.98 12.79
CA LEU A 72 6.42 1.64 11.50
C LEU A 72 6.98 3.07 11.68
N PRO A 73 7.80 3.57 10.74
CA PRO A 73 8.40 4.91 10.86
C PRO A 73 7.33 6.00 10.93
N LEU A 74 7.16 6.57 12.12
CA LEU A 74 6.23 7.65 12.40
C LEU A 74 4.84 7.51 11.74
N TRP A 75 4.24 6.33 11.84
CA TRP A 75 3.01 5.98 11.14
C TRP A 75 1.80 6.79 11.62
N ASN A 76 1.04 7.38 10.70
CA ASN A 76 -0.06 8.28 11.02
C ASN A 76 -1.45 7.66 10.83
N ARG A 77 -1.58 6.35 10.60
CA ARG A 77 -2.88 5.72 10.33
C ARG A 77 -3.40 4.89 11.48
N THR A 78 -4.72 4.78 11.54
CA THR A 78 -5.43 3.82 12.38
C THR A 78 -5.14 2.41 11.89
N ILE A 79 -4.85 1.49 12.82
CA ILE A 79 -4.79 0.06 12.56
C ILE A 79 -5.78 -0.59 13.51
N LYS A 80 -6.96 -0.94 12.98
CA LYS A 80 -8.08 -1.40 13.79
C LYS A 80 -7.70 -2.65 14.59
N ALA A 81 -7.92 -2.60 15.90
CA ALA A 81 -7.75 -3.75 16.76
C ALA A 81 -8.67 -4.90 16.35
N GLY A 82 -8.15 -6.14 16.42
CA GLY A 82 -8.92 -7.35 16.13
C GLY A 82 -9.15 -7.63 14.64
N THR A 83 -8.60 -6.82 13.73
CA THR A 83 -8.65 -7.11 12.29
C THR A 83 -8.06 -8.49 12.02
N THR A 84 -8.86 -9.34 11.38
CA THR A 84 -8.49 -10.72 11.10
C THR A 84 -8.38 -10.97 9.61
N TYR A 85 -7.21 -11.45 9.20
CA TYR A 85 -6.92 -11.83 7.83
C TYR A 85 -7.12 -13.33 7.64
N GLN A 86 -7.77 -13.72 6.55
CA GLN A 86 -7.78 -15.09 6.05
C GLN A 86 -6.56 -15.24 5.14
N THR A 87 -5.74 -16.26 5.37
CA THR A 87 -4.54 -16.53 4.59
C THR A 87 -4.68 -17.86 3.86
N TYR A 88 -3.81 -18.08 2.88
CA TYR A 88 -3.83 -19.28 2.03
C TYR A 88 -3.50 -20.58 2.78
N ASP A 89 -3.06 -20.51 4.04
CA ASP A 89 -2.97 -21.66 4.97
C ASP A 89 -4.33 -22.35 5.17
N GLN A 90 -5.43 -21.59 5.14
CA GLN A 90 -6.80 -22.07 5.29
C GLN A 90 -7.31 -22.84 4.07
N LEU A 91 -6.60 -22.79 2.93
CA LEU A 91 -6.98 -23.54 1.73
C LEU A 91 -6.63 -25.03 1.83
N GLY A 92 -5.77 -25.43 2.77
CA GLY A 92 -5.40 -26.83 2.97
C GLY A 92 -4.73 -27.49 1.75
N THR A 93 -4.07 -26.70 0.89
CA THR A 93 -3.41 -27.23 -0.30
C THR A 93 -2.12 -27.97 0.06
N SER A 94 -1.90 -29.13 -0.57
CA SER A 94 -0.67 -29.92 -0.42
C SER A 94 0.56 -29.29 -1.08
N THR A 95 0.39 -28.21 -1.85
CA THR A 95 1.48 -27.52 -2.54
C THR A 95 2.15 -26.43 -1.70
N ILE A 96 1.60 -26.07 -0.54
CA ILE A 96 2.23 -25.15 0.40
C ILE A 96 3.16 -25.98 1.30
N THR A 97 4.46 -25.68 1.24
CA THR A 97 5.49 -26.39 2.03
C THR A 97 6.15 -25.52 3.09
N GLN A 98 5.92 -24.21 3.06
CA GLN A 98 6.47 -23.25 4.02
C GLN A 98 5.42 -22.86 5.07
N SER A 99 5.89 -22.46 6.25
CA SER A 99 5.04 -21.82 7.26
C SER A 99 4.46 -20.52 6.72
N ILE A 100 3.25 -20.22 7.18
CA ILE A 100 2.51 -19.02 6.84
C ILE A 100 2.10 -18.36 8.15
N SER A 101 2.59 -17.16 8.35
CA SER A 101 2.22 -16.30 9.46
C SER A 101 1.09 -15.36 9.03
N ARG A 102 0.65 -14.52 9.98
CA ARG A 102 -0.27 -13.42 9.67
C ARG A 102 0.53 -12.25 9.08
N PRO A 103 -0.10 -11.38 8.26
CA PRO A 103 0.57 -10.20 7.73
C PRO A 103 1.27 -9.40 8.83
N GLY A 104 2.58 -9.25 8.71
CA GLY A 104 3.39 -8.45 9.62
C GLY A 104 3.23 -6.95 9.35
N VAL A 105 3.94 -6.13 10.13
CA VAL A 105 3.80 -4.67 10.10
C VAL A 105 4.07 -4.06 8.72
N ASN A 106 4.91 -4.70 7.91
CA ASN A 106 5.24 -4.25 6.56
C ASN A 106 4.04 -4.38 5.60
N SER A 107 3.25 -5.44 5.70
CA SER A 107 2.00 -5.57 4.95
C SER A 107 0.85 -4.79 5.58
N LEU A 108 0.78 -4.72 6.91
CA LEU A 108 -0.23 -3.89 7.60
C LEU A 108 -0.14 -2.41 7.23
N SER A 109 1.04 -1.91 6.85
CA SER A 109 1.21 -0.55 6.33
C SER A 109 0.35 -0.30 5.07
N CYS A 110 0.31 -1.26 4.14
CA CYS A 110 -0.50 -1.20 2.93
C CYS A 110 -1.97 -1.50 3.25
N LEU A 111 -2.20 -2.57 4.01
CA LEU A 111 -3.53 -3.05 4.35
C LEU A 111 -4.34 -2.04 5.15
N SER A 112 -3.71 -1.16 5.93
CA SER A 112 -4.41 -0.04 6.59
C SER A 112 -5.18 0.90 5.63
N CYS A 113 -4.93 0.85 4.31
CA CYS A 113 -5.75 1.48 3.28
C CYS A 113 -6.57 0.46 2.47
N HIS A 114 -5.95 -0.68 2.16
CA HIS A 114 -6.41 -1.65 1.16
C HIS A 114 -7.27 -2.78 1.72
N ASP A 115 -7.32 -2.97 3.03
CA ASP A 115 -8.12 -3.99 3.70
C ASP A 115 -9.61 -3.65 3.78
N GLY A 116 -9.97 -2.42 3.41
CA GLY A 116 -11.35 -1.94 3.38
C GLY A 116 -12.01 -1.75 4.75
N THR A 117 -11.24 -1.86 5.85
CA THR A 117 -11.78 -1.82 7.21
C THR A 117 -11.90 -0.40 7.75
N THR A 118 -11.01 0.51 7.33
CA THR A 118 -10.98 1.92 7.71
C THR A 118 -11.07 2.84 6.48
N ALA A 119 -11.41 4.11 6.70
CA ALA A 119 -11.46 5.09 5.63
C ALA A 119 -10.07 5.38 5.04
N VAL A 120 -10.00 5.71 3.75
CA VAL A 120 -8.72 5.95 3.06
C VAL A 120 -7.96 7.15 3.62
N ASP A 121 -8.67 8.14 4.16
CA ASP A 121 -8.13 9.32 4.85
C ASP A 121 -8.03 9.15 6.37
N SER A 122 -8.26 7.95 6.90
CA SER A 122 -8.11 7.69 8.33
C SER A 122 -6.67 7.90 8.80
N ILE A 123 -6.46 9.03 9.49
CA ILE A 123 -5.22 9.38 10.16
C ILE A 123 -5.45 9.58 11.66
N ILE A 124 -4.38 9.59 12.46
CA ILE A 124 -4.44 9.77 13.92
C ILE A 124 -3.92 11.13 14.39
N ASN A 125 -3.14 11.81 13.54
CA ASN A 125 -2.59 13.13 13.78
C ASN A 125 -2.77 14.02 12.55
N MET A 126 -3.78 14.90 12.60
CA MET A 126 -4.03 15.88 11.55
C MET A 126 -2.96 16.98 11.54
N PRO A 127 -2.70 17.61 10.37
CA PRO A 127 -1.80 18.76 10.30
C PRO A 127 -2.20 19.89 11.24
N GLY A 128 -1.22 20.62 11.76
CA GLY A 128 -1.45 21.70 12.72
C GLY A 128 -1.56 21.25 14.18
N SER A 129 -1.90 22.18 15.07
CA SER A 129 -1.93 21.92 16.52
C SER A 129 -3.27 21.33 16.96
N GLY A 130 -3.22 20.32 17.84
CA GLY A 130 -4.42 19.79 18.52
C GLY A 130 -5.18 18.70 17.75
N GLY A 131 -4.70 18.32 16.56
CA GLY A 131 -5.32 17.29 15.72
C GLY A 131 -4.86 15.85 16.01
N TYR A 132 -4.23 15.58 17.16
CA TYR A 132 -3.77 14.24 17.55
C TYR A 132 -4.77 13.54 18.47
N SER A 133 -5.05 12.26 18.19
CA SER A 133 -5.85 11.41 19.07
C SER A 133 -5.24 10.01 19.23
N ALA A 134 -4.77 9.70 20.44
CA ALA A 134 -4.27 8.38 20.79
C ALA A 134 -5.34 7.28 20.66
N ALA A 135 -6.61 7.62 20.89
CA ALA A 135 -7.73 6.69 20.74
C ALA A 135 -7.87 6.18 19.29
N MET A 136 -7.41 6.95 18.30
CA MET A 136 -7.50 6.56 16.89
C MET A 136 -6.45 5.54 16.49
N GLN A 137 -5.45 5.24 17.34
CA GLN A 137 -4.40 4.29 16.98
C GLN A 137 -4.96 2.90 16.66
N THR A 138 -5.93 2.44 17.44
CA THR A 138 -6.43 1.05 17.38
C THR A 138 -7.95 0.91 17.48
N THR A 139 -8.70 2.01 17.54
CA THR A 139 -10.17 1.95 17.55
C THR A 139 -10.70 1.11 16.40
N ASN A 140 -11.71 0.28 16.66
CA ASN A 140 -12.43 -0.50 15.66
C ASN A 140 -13.78 0.13 15.28
N ASP A 141 -14.18 1.21 15.95
CA ASP A 141 -15.45 1.90 15.78
C ASP A 141 -15.35 2.97 14.67
N ASP A 142 -16.04 2.73 13.55
CA ASP A 142 -16.10 3.68 12.42
C ASP A 142 -16.78 5.00 12.77
N GLY A 143 -17.76 4.99 13.68
CA GLY A 143 -18.43 6.21 14.13
C GLY A 143 -17.47 7.11 14.89
N VAL A 144 -16.61 6.53 15.73
CA VAL A 144 -15.56 7.27 16.45
C VAL A 144 -14.49 7.78 15.48
N ILE A 145 -14.05 6.97 14.51
CA ILE A 145 -13.10 7.40 13.47
C ILE A 145 -13.70 8.58 12.69
N ASN A 146 -14.90 8.43 12.15
CA ASN A 146 -15.55 9.45 11.34
C ASN A 146 -15.82 10.73 12.12
N ALA A 147 -16.24 10.62 13.39
CA ALA A 147 -16.41 11.79 14.26
C ALA A 147 -15.10 12.54 14.48
N PHE A 148 -13.98 11.82 14.64
CA PHE A 148 -12.66 12.44 14.71
C PHE A 148 -12.26 13.09 13.39
N LEU A 149 -12.38 12.39 12.27
CA LEU A 149 -12.01 12.90 10.94
C LEU A 149 -12.84 14.15 10.54
N ALA A 150 -14.11 14.21 10.97
CA ALA A 150 -14.99 15.37 10.77
C ALA A 150 -14.56 16.62 11.58
N THR A 151 -13.60 16.51 12.50
CA THR A 151 -13.03 17.69 13.19
C THR A 151 -12.00 18.45 12.36
N TRP A 152 -11.60 17.92 11.19
CA TRP A 152 -10.68 18.59 10.28
C TRP A 152 -11.30 19.88 9.72
N GLY A 153 -10.76 21.01 10.18
CA GLY A 153 -11.41 22.33 10.08
C GLY A 153 -10.91 23.37 9.05
N PRO A 154 -9.99 23.12 8.09
CA PRO A 154 -9.68 24.12 7.06
C PRO A 154 -9.95 23.65 5.61
N GLY A 155 -10.99 24.23 4.99
CA GLY A 155 -10.85 24.94 3.70
C GLY A 155 -10.90 24.19 2.36
N VAL A 156 -11.22 22.90 2.29
CA VAL A 156 -11.35 22.16 1.02
C VAL A 156 -12.52 21.18 1.07
N GLY A 157 -13.73 21.70 0.84
CA GLY A 157 -14.98 20.94 0.76
C GLY A 157 -15.36 20.26 2.07
N ASP A 158 -16.59 20.46 2.56
CA ASP A 158 -17.04 19.70 3.71
C ASP A 158 -17.05 18.21 3.34
N THR A 159 -16.17 17.41 3.95
CA THR A 159 -16.21 15.95 3.79
C THR A 159 -17.49 15.45 4.46
N PHE A 160 -18.42 14.92 3.66
CA PHE A 160 -19.69 14.39 4.14
C PHE A 160 -19.59 12.93 4.53
N GLU A 161 -18.66 12.19 3.90
CA GLU A 161 -18.46 10.77 4.12
C GLU A 161 -16.98 10.44 4.08
N HIS A 162 -16.52 9.54 4.95
CA HIS A 162 -15.15 9.01 4.92
C HIS A 162 -15.18 7.61 4.33
N MET A 163 -14.88 7.51 3.04
CA MET A 163 -15.05 6.26 2.29
C MET A 163 -13.88 5.29 2.49
N LYS A 164 -14.21 4.01 2.44
CA LYS A 164 -13.25 2.90 2.52
C LYS A 164 -12.99 2.31 1.15
N LEU A 165 -11.81 1.74 0.93
CA LEU A 165 -11.54 0.95 -0.27
C LEU A 165 -11.84 -0.53 0.01
N ASN A 166 -13.11 -0.91 -0.10
CA ASN A 166 -13.58 -2.28 0.12
C ASN A 166 -14.37 -2.81 -1.09
N GLU A 167 -14.69 -4.10 -1.09
CA GLU A 167 -15.37 -4.76 -2.20
C GLU A 167 -16.84 -4.32 -2.41
N SER A 168 -17.44 -3.58 -1.48
CA SER A 168 -18.83 -3.11 -1.60
C SER A 168 -18.94 -2.03 -2.68
N THR A 169 -19.96 -2.12 -3.54
CA THR A 169 -20.35 -1.04 -4.47
C THR A 169 -21.45 -0.14 -3.90
N GLY A 170 -21.83 -0.34 -2.63
CA GLY A 170 -22.81 0.49 -1.92
C GLY A 170 -22.22 1.77 -1.31
N SER A 171 -23.08 2.53 -0.61
CA SER A 171 -22.68 3.73 0.16
C SER A 171 -21.55 3.41 1.15
N GLY A 172 -20.62 4.35 1.36
CA GLY A 172 -19.47 4.18 2.24
C GLY A 172 -18.24 3.53 1.61
N SER A 173 -18.30 3.15 0.34
CA SER A 173 -17.18 2.57 -0.39
C SER A 173 -16.76 3.41 -1.59
N CYS A 174 -15.46 3.50 -1.78
CA CYS A 174 -14.85 4.06 -2.99
C CYS A 174 -15.35 3.37 -4.26
N LEU A 175 -15.63 2.05 -4.21
CA LEU A 175 -16.06 1.29 -5.38
C LEU A 175 -17.51 1.57 -5.82
N SER A 176 -18.29 2.32 -5.04
CA SER A 176 -19.57 2.86 -5.50
C SER A 176 -19.41 3.75 -6.75
N CYS A 177 -18.29 4.46 -6.84
CA CYS A 177 -17.92 5.28 -7.99
C CYS A 177 -16.83 4.61 -8.82
N HIS A 178 -15.87 3.95 -8.18
CA HIS A 178 -14.65 3.41 -8.79
C HIS A 178 -14.74 1.92 -9.15
N SER A 179 -15.82 1.50 -9.81
CA SER A 179 -16.04 0.13 -10.27
C SER A 179 -16.42 0.09 -11.76
N PRO A 180 -16.45 -1.09 -12.42
CA PRO A 180 -16.88 -1.20 -13.82
C PRO A 180 -18.27 -0.62 -14.09
N ASP A 181 -19.16 -0.72 -13.10
CA ASP A 181 -20.55 -0.22 -13.16
C ASP A 181 -20.73 1.13 -12.44
N GLY A 182 -19.62 1.75 -12.01
CA GLY A 182 -19.60 3.03 -11.31
C GLY A 182 -19.78 4.24 -12.23
N ILE A 183 -19.28 5.40 -11.80
CA ILE A 183 -19.39 6.61 -12.61
C ILE A 183 -18.39 6.56 -13.76
N ALA A 184 -18.82 6.90 -14.98
CA ALA A 184 -17.99 6.78 -16.19
C ALA A 184 -16.68 7.60 -16.15
N ALA A 185 -16.62 8.65 -15.33
CA ALA A 185 -15.43 9.50 -15.16
C ALA A 185 -14.44 8.96 -14.10
N ALA A 186 -14.83 7.96 -13.31
CA ALA A 186 -14.00 7.38 -12.27
C ALA A 186 -13.17 6.21 -12.80
N GLN A 187 -11.92 6.16 -12.38
CA GLN A 187 -11.05 5.03 -12.65
C GLN A 187 -11.50 3.80 -11.85
N ASN A 188 -11.45 2.61 -12.44
CA ASN A 188 -11.80 1.37 -11.74
C ASN A 188 -10.71 0.98 -10.73
N PHE A 189 -11.08 0.79 -9.46
CA PHE A 189 -10.20 0.40 -8.36
C PHE A 189 -10.49 -0.99 -7.78
N THR A 190 -11.36 -1.79 -8.40
CA THR A 190 -11.76 -3.10 -7.84
C THR A 190 -10.56 -3.99 -7.49
N VAL A 191 -9.52 -4.02 -8.34
CA VAL A 191 -8.30 -4.83 -8.11
C VAL A 191 -7.42 -4.33 -6.95
N PHE A 192 -7.69 -3.15 -6.39
CA PHE A 192 -6.95 -2.57 -5.28
C PHE A 192 -7.74 -2.63 -3.97
N ALA A 193 -8.99 -3.07 -3.97
CA ALA A 193 -9.74 -3.41 -2.77
C ALA A 193 -9.37 -4.85 -2.37
N ILE A 194 -8.26 -4.98 -1.65
CA ILE A 194 -7.69 -6.28 -1.24
C ILE A 194 -8.58 -6.95 -0.19
N GLY A 195 -9.09 -6.16 0.76
CA GLY A 195 -9.90 -6.71 1.84
C GLY A 195 -9.07 -7.46 2.88
N THR A 196 -9.77 -8.26 3.69
CA THR A 196 -9.15 -9.10 4.72
C THR A 196 -9.06 -10.57 4.31
N ASP A 197 -9.49 -10.93 3.10
CA ASP A 197 -9.35 -12.27 2.55
C ASP A 197 -8.18 -12.34 1.60
N LEU A 198 -7.01 -12.77 2.10
CA LEU A 198 -5.76 -12.86 1.35
C LEU A 198 -5.54 -14.24 0.72
N ARG A 199 -6.57 -15.09 0.66
CA ARG A 199 -6.43 -16.47 0.15
C ARG A 199 -6.13 -16.54 -1.34
N ASN A 200 -6.48 -15.51 -2.10
CA ASN A 200 -6.23 -15.37 -3.54
C ASN A 200 -5.10 -14.39 -3.87
N ASP A 201 -4.50 -13.76 -2.86
CA ASP A 201 -3.40 -12.82 -3.04
C ASP A 201 -2.05 -13.51 -3.12
N HIS A 202 -1.07 -12.80 -3.68
CA HIS A 202 0.31 -13.27 -3.70
C HIS A 202 0.86 -13.40 -2.26
N PRO A 203 1.81 -14.30 -1.99
CA PRO A 203 2.10 -14.69 -0.62
C PRO A 203 2.51 -13.53 0.29
N VAL A 204 1.72 -13.35 1.36
CA VAL A 204 1.98 -12.46 2.49
C VAL A 204 2.16 -13.33 3.73
N GLY A 205 3.25 -13.14 4.46
CA GLY A 205 3.59 -13.92 5.66
C GLY A 205 4.13 -15.33 5.37
N ILE A 206 4.53 -15.66 4.13
CA ILE A 206 5.17 -16.96 3.86
C ILE A 206 6.65 -16.89 4.20
N THR A 207 7.14 -17.85 4.98
CA THR A 207 8.57 -17.94 5.27
C THR A 207 9.35 -18.28 4.00
N PHE A 208 10.44 -17.56 3.76
CA PHE A 208 11.27 -17.76 2.58
C PHE A 208 12.20 -18.97 2.76
N PRO A 209 12.23 -19.92 1.82
CA PRO A 209 13.06 -21.12 1.96
C PRO A 209 14.54 -20.81 1.74
N THR A 210 15.39 -21.21 2.68
CA THR A 210 16.85 -20.97 2.62
C THR A 210 17.66 -22.17 2.15
N THR A 211 17.05 -23.36 2.07
CA THR A 211 17.72 -24.63 1.73
C THR A 211 17.18 -25.30 0.47
N ASN A 212 16.21 -24.67 -0.21
CA ASN A 212 15.61 -25.21 -1.42
C ASN A 212 16.41 -24.77 -2.67
N PRO A 213 16.87 -25.71 -3.53
CA PRO A 213 17.65 -25.38 -4.73
C PRO A 213 16.87 -24.58 -5.79
N ASP A 214 15.54 -24.53 -5.73
CA ASP A 214 14.69 -23.74 -6.64
C ASP A 214 14.65 -22.24 -6.26
N PHE A 215 15.35 -21.85 -5.20
CA PHE A 215 15.35 -20.48 -4.66
C PHE A 215 16.78 -19.93 -4.58
N ASN A 216 16.92 -18.66 -4.92
CA ASN A 216 18.15 -17.91 -4.70
C ASN A 216 18.32 -17.65 -3.20
N VAL A 217 19.56 -17.62 -2.74
CA VAL A 217 19.90 -17.35 -1.34
C VAL A 217 20.15 -15.86 -1.16
N THR A 218 19.57 -15.26 -0.13
CA THR A 218 19.86 -13.88 0.28
C THR A 218 21.29 -13.73 0.78
N ASN A 219 21.92 -12.61 0.48
CA ASN A 219 23.31 -12.28 0.82
C ASN A 219 23.44 -11.06 1.76
N GLY A 220 22.35 -10.34 2.03
CA GLY A 220 22.30 -9.26 3.02
C GLY A 220 21.42 -9.60 4.22
N THR A 221 21.80 -9.12 5.40
CA THR A 221 21.00 -9.26 6.64
C THR A 221 21.07 -8.04 7.52
N THR A 222 20.00 -7.78 8.27
CA THR A 222 19.95 -6.71 9.27
C THR A 222 20.07 -7.27 10.69
N PRO A 223 20.43 -6.45 11.68
CA PRO A 223 20.42 -6.86 13.09
C PRO A 223 19.05 -7.31 13.63
N ARG A 224 17.96 -6.95 12.95
CA ARG A 224 16.60 -7.35 13.31
C ARG A 224 16.25 -8.76 12.83
N GLY A 225 17.03 -9.34 11.92
CA GLY A 225 16.74 -10.64 11.29
C GLY A 225 16.21 -10.52 9.86
N ASP A 226 15.83 -9.32 9.41
CA ASP A 226 15.41 -9.10 8.02
C ASP A 226 16.54 -9.49 7.05
N ALA A 227 16.18 -10.09 5.92
CA ALA A 227 17.10 -10.51 4.86
C ALA A 227 16.81 -9.75 3.55
N PHE A 228 17.80 -9.66 2.66
CA PHE A 228 17.62 -9.00 1.36
C PHE A 228 18.62 -9.50 0.32
N PHE A 229 18.29 -9.25 -0.94
CA PHE A 229 19.15 -9.53 -2.08
C PHE A 229 20.01 -8.28 -2.34
N ASP A 230 21.15 -8.23 -1.64
CA ASP A 230 22.16 -7.18 -1.71
C ASP A 230 22.83 -7.18 -3.09
N LEU A 231 22.57 -6.12 -3.86
CA LEU A 231 23.01 -6.01 -5.26
C LEU A 231 24.41 -5.40 -5.40
N ASP A 232 24.88 -4.64 -4.40
CA ASP A 232 26.15 -3.90 -4.47
C ASP A 232 27.19 -4.38 -3.44
N GLY A 233 26.79 -5.23 -2.50
CA GLY A 233 27.64 -5.85 -1.49
C GLY A 233 27.98 -4.96 -0.31
N ASP A 234 27.28 -3.83 -0.11
CA ASP A 234 27.52 -2.91 1.00
C ASP A 234 26.84 -3.33 2.31
N ASN A 235 26.03 -4.40 2.26
CA ASN A 235 25.21 -4.93 3.35
C ASN A 235 24.28 -3.87 3.96
N ARG A 236 23.68 -3.02 3.13
CA ARG A 236 22.59 -2.13 3.48
C ARG A 236 21.43 -2.29 2.48
N MET A 237 20.23 -2.15 3.01
CA MET A 237 19.03 -2.26 2.18
C MET A 237 18.83 -1.03 1.30
N ASP A 238 19.01 -1.22 0.00
CA ASP A 238 18.69 -0.22 -1.01
C ASP A 238 17.25 -0.33 -1.50
N LYS A 239 16.76 0.75 -2.11
CA LYS A 239 15.35 0.85 -2.55
C LYS A 239 15.00 -0.18 -3.63
N ASN A 240 15.96 -0.49 -4.50
CA ASN A 240 15.83 -1.42 -5.63
C ASN A 240 16.10 -2.89 -5.27
N GLU A 241 16.23 -3.22 -4.00
CA GLU A 241 16.53 -4.58 -3.55
C GLU A 241 15.31 -5.26 -2.97
N VAL A 242 15.01 -6.49 -3.40
CA VAL A 242 13.96 -7.29 -2.77
C VAL A 242 14.36 -7.62 -1.34
N ARG A 243 13.41 -7.47 -0.43
CA ARG A 243 13.58 -7.65 1.02
C ARG A 243 12.71 -8.77 1.51
N LEU A 244 13.07 -9.37 2.63
CA LEU A 244 12.30 -10.33 3.38
C LEU A 244 12.32 -9.86 4.84
N TYR A 245 11.17 -9.91 5.49
CA TYR A 245 11.00 -9.31 6.80
C TYR A 245 10.84 -10.38 7.85
N ASP A 246 11.60 -10.28 8.92
CA ASP A 246 11.52 -11.22 10.04
C ASP A 246 10.41 -10.79 11.00
N THR A 247 9.37 -11.61 11.10
CA THR A 247 8.23 -11.42 11.99
C THR A 247 8.36 -12.24 13.29
N GLY A 248 9.45 -12.98 13.46
CA GLY A 248 9.75 -13.84 14.61
C GLY A 248 9.98 -15.31 14.23
N ASP A 249 9.50 -15.74 13.07
CA ASP A 249 9.62 -17.11 12.54
C ASP A 249 10.64 -17.21 11.38
N GLY A 250 11.47 -16.18 11.21
CA GLY A 250 12.45 -16.05 10.14
C GLY A 250 12.00 -15.09 9.03
N PRO A 251 12.83 -14.88 7.98
CA PRO A 251 12.51 -13.91 6.93
C PRO A 251 11.31 -14.36 6.07
N GLU A 252 10.30 -13.52 5.98
CA GLU A 252 9.05 -13.78 5.27
C GLU A 252 8.83 -12.83 4.10
N VAL A 253 8.03 -13.29 3.12
CA VAL A 253 7.56 -12.44 2.03
C VAL A 253 6.36 -11.63 2.52
N GLU A 254 6.49 -10.31 2.42
CA GLU A 254 5.49 -9.29 2.73
C GLU A 254 5.25 -8.37 1.52
N CYS A 255 4.20 -7.54 1.54
CA CYS A 255 3.94 -6.54 0.49
C CYS A 255 5.17 -5.68 0.17
N ALA A 256 5.87 -5.20 1.22
CA ALA A 256 7.04 -4.34 1.07
C ALA A 256 8.30 -5.06 0.53
N SER A 257 8.24 -6.38 0.36
CA SER A 257 9.32 -7.20 -0.23
C SER A 257 9.49 -6.85 -1.69
N CYS A 258 8.36 -6.72 -2.38
CA CYS A 258 8.30 -6.37 -3.79
C CYS A 258 8.02 -4.88 -3.99
N HIS A 259 7.39 -4.20 -3.02
CA HIS A 259 6.96 -2.82 -3.16
C HIS A 259 7.75 -1.83 -2.27
N ASP A 260 8.22 -0.73 -2.85
CA ASP A 260 8.66 0.46 -2.15
C ASP A 260 7.66 1.60 -2.36
N PRO A 261 6.89 2.01 -1.33
CA PRO A 261 5.83 3.02 -1.47
C PRO A 261 6.37 4.40 -1.85
N HIS A 262 7.67 4.64 -1.78
CA HIS A 262 8.28 5.90 -2.22
C HIS A 262 8.69 5.87 -3.70
N GLY A 263 8.66 4.69 -4.35
CA GLY A 263 9.13 4.46 -5.71
C GLY A 263 10.65 4.34 -5.82
N VAL A 264 11.13 3.90 -6.99
CA VAL A 264 12.54 3.55 -7.21
C VAL A 264 13.03 4.11 -8.55
N ALA A 265 13.99 5.02 -8.64
CA ALA A 265 14.44 5.85 -7.55
C ALA A 265 13.36 6.89 -7.19
N SER A 266 13.21 7.16 -5.90
CA SER A 266 12.17 8.04 -5.37
C SER A 266 12.54 9.51 -5.60
N GLY A 267 11.99 10.13 -6.64
CA GLY A 267 12.04 11.58 -6.85
C GLY A 267 13.43 12.18 -7.08
N GLY A 268 14.44 11.35 -7.35
CA GLY A 268 15.81 11.74 -7.74
C GLY A 268 16.73 10.51 -7.85
N ALA A 269 17.86 10.49 -8.57
CA ALA A 269 18.29 11.35 -9.68
C ALA A 269 18.58 10.44 -10.91
N GLY A 270 17.95 10.53 -12.08
CA GLY A 270 17.02 11.53 -12.64
C GLY A 270 15.75 10.94 -13.29
N THR A 271 14.96 10.22 -12.49
CA THR A 271 13.49 10.04 -12.63
C THR A 271 12.91 9.27 -13.82
N ASN A 272 12.12 8.23 -13.56
CA ASN A 272 12.49 7.00 -12.86
C ASN A 272 11.38 5.96 -13.05
N PHE A 273 11.81 4.70 -13.07
CA PHE A 273 11.00 3.54 -12.72
C PHE A 273 9.97 3.87 -11.61
N ASN A 274 8.71 3.52 -11.88
CA ASN A 274 7.65 3.25 -10.89
C ASN A 274 6.45 2.58 -11.59
N PRO A 275 6.47 1.28 -11.95
CA PRO A 275 5.27 0.59 -12.45
C PRO A 275 4.25 0.25 -11.34
N THR A 276 4.05 1.20 -10.42
CA THR A 276 3.36 1.12 -9.13
C THR A 276 4.13 0.32 -8.09
N PHE A 277 5.23 0.95 -7.68
CA PHE A 277 6.04 0.68 -6.50
C PHE A 277 6.88 -0.57 -6.50
N LEU A 278 6.97 -1.33 -7.58
CA LEU A 278 7.94 -2.43 -7.61
C LEU A 278 9.36 -1.94 -7.25
N ARG A 279 10.13 -2.79 -6.57
CA ARG A 279 11.56 -2.57 -6.30
C ARG A 279 12.43 -2.91 -7.49
N VAL A 280 12.01 -3.93 -8.24
CA VAL A 280 12.68 -4.43 -9.44
C VAL A 280 11.69 -4.43 -10.60
N SER A 281 12.15 -4.05 -11.80
CA SER A 281 11.32 -4.13 -13.00
C SER A 281 10.96 -5.59 -13.30
N ASN A 282 9.68 -5.87 -13.52
CA ASN A 282 9.24 -7.22 -13.87
C ASN A 282 9.39 -7.56 -15.37
N VAL A 283 10.11 -6.74 -16.14
CA VAL A 283 10.44 -7.07 -17.54
C VAL A 283 11.21 -8.40 -17.56
N GLY A 284 10.76 -9.34 -18.37
CA GLY A 284 11.37 -10.67 -18.47
C GLY A 284 11.26 -11.52 -17.19
N SER A 285 10.27 -11.26 -16.33
CA SER A 285 10.13 -11.90 -15.01
C SER A 285 11.25 -11.54 -14.02
N GLY A 286 11.91 -10.38 -14.21
CA GLY A 286 13.05 -9.96 -13.39
C GLY A 286 12.79 -10.00 -11.88
N LEU A 287 11.59 -9.62 -11.44
CA LEU A 287 11.20 -9.70 -10.02
C LEU A 287 11.13 -11.15 -9.52
N CYS A 288 10.52 -12.05 -10.28
CA CYS A 288 10.39 -13.45 -9.91
C CYS A 288 11.77 -14.13 -9.85
N MET A 289 12.64 -13.79 -10.80
CA MET A 289 14.00 -14.33 -10.90
C MET A 289 14.95 -13.78 -9.83
N THR A 290 14.54 -12.76 -9.05
CA THR A 290 15.27 -12.38 -7.84
C THR A 290 15.21 -13.49 -6.80
N CYS A 291 14.05 -14.13 -6.64
CA CYS A 291 13.82 -15.15 -5.62
C CYS A 291 14.01 -16.57 -6.14
N HIS A 292 13.71 -16.83 -7.42
CA HIS A 292 13.65 -18.19 -7.96
C HIS A 292 14.81 -18.51 -8.90
N VAL A 293 15.33 -19.72 -8.76
CA VAL A 293 16.19 -20.41 -9.73
C VAL A 293 15.29 -21.20 -10.67
N LYS A 294 15.53 -21.14 -11.98
CA LYS A 294 14.67 -21.75 -12.99
C LYS A 294 15.47 -22.66 -13.92
#